data_AF-A0A0Q8ARY3-F1
#
_entry.id   AF-A0A0Q8ARY3-F1
#
_cell.length_a   1.000
_cell.length_b   1.000
_cell.length_c   1.000
_cell.angle_alpha   90.00
_cell.angle_beta   90.00
_cell.angle_gamma   90.00
#
_symmetry.space_group_name_H-M   'P 1'
#
loop_
_entity.id
_entity.type
_entity.pdbx_description
1 polymer ?
#
loop_
_entity_poly.entity_id
_entity_poly.type
_entity_poly.pdbx_seq_one_letter_code
_entity_poly.pdbx_strand_id
1 'polypeptide(L)' 'MKRNWPYLVGGILLGLMGLVWTLQGLNVLGGSAMSGSPTWAIIGPIVLVLGLVLIGIGVARARRQRPDAP' A
#
# COMPACT_ATOMS: atom_id res chain seq x y z
N MET A 1 14.52 -5.32 -14.68
CA MET A 1 13.29 -5.78 -13.98
C MET A 1 13.54 -6.62 -12.71
N LYS A 2 14.61 -7.43 -12.59
CA LYS A 2 14.76 -8.41 -11.50
C LYS A 2 14.95 -7.87 -10.06
N ARG A 3 15.19 -6.57 -9.83
CA ARG A 3 15.49 -6.02 -8.48
C ARG A 3 14.34 -5.22 -7.83
N ASN A 4 13.25 -4.93 -8.56
CA ASN A 4 12.26 -3.95 -8.10
C ASN A 4 10.95 -4.62 -7.60
N TRP A 5 10.78 -5.90 -7.89
CA TRP A 5 9.65 -6.73 -7.47
C TRP A 5 9.32 -6.67 -5.96
N PRO A 6 10.29 -6.74 -5.02
CA PRO A 6 9.95 -6.72 -3.59
C PRO A 6 9.28 -5.40 -3.16
N TYR A 7 9.66 -4.27 -3.76
CA TYR A 7 9.03 -2.97 -3.47
C TYR A 7 7.59 -2.93 -3.99
N LEU A 8 7.34 -3.50 -5.18
CA LEU A 8 6.00 -3.56 -5.75
C LEU A 8 5.09 -4.51 -4.97
N VAL A 9 5.56 -5.72 -4.66
CA VAL A 9 4.78 -6.70 -3.89
C VAL A 9 4.52 -6.18 -2.48
N GLY A 10 5.55 -5.72 -1.77
CA GLY A 10 5.38 -5.16 -0.43
C GLY A 10 4.46 -3.96 -0.43
N GLY A 11 4.60 -3.07 -1.42
CA GLY A 11 3.75 -1.90 -1.55
C GLY A 11 2.28 -2.23 -1.86
N ILE A 12 2.02 -3.22 -2.72
CA ILE A 12 0.66 -3.69 -3.03
C ILE A 12 0.03 -4.33 -1.79
N LEU A 13 0.75 -5.22 -1.10
CA LEU A 13 0.24 -5.90 0.10
C LEU A 13 -0.09 -4.89 1.21
N LEU A 14 0.82 -3.96 1.48
CA LEU A 14 0.59 -2.90 2.46
C LEU A 14 -0.55 -1.97 2.01
N GLY A 15 -0.62 -1.60 0.74
CA GLY A 15 -1.69 -0.77 0.20
C GLY A 15 -3.07 -1.42 0.38
N LEU A 16 -3.21 -2.70 0.02
CA LEU A 16 -4.47 -3.43 0.18
C LEU A 16 -4.84 -3.61 1.65
N MET A 17 -3.88 -3.94 2.51
CA MET A 17 -4.11 -4.12 3.94
C MET A 17 -4.53 -2.81 4.61
N GLY A 18 -3.84 -1.70 4.30
CA GLY A 18 -4.18 -0.37 4.78
C GLY A 18 -5.56 0.09 4.30
N LEU A 19 -5.92 -0.21 3.05
CA LEU A 19 -7.26 0.08 2.52
C LEU A 19 -8.34 -0.69 3.28
N VAL A 20 -8.17 -2.00 3.49
CA VAL A 20 -9.13 -2.82 4.24
C VAL A 20 -9.28 -2.30 5.67
N TRP A 21 -8.18 -2.02 6.37
CA TRP A 21 -8.22 -1.48 7.73
C TRP A 21 -8.85 -0.10 7.81
N THR A 22 -8.64 0.76 6.81
CA THR A 22 -9.30 2.06 6.73
C THR A 22 -10.82 1.87 6.63
N LEU A 23 -11.26 1.03 5.69
CA LEU A 23 -12.67 0.78 5.48
C LEU A 23 -13.32 0.08 6.69
N GLN A 24 -12.59 -0.79 7.39
CA GLN A 24 -13.04 -1.39 8.65
C GLN A 24 -13.16 -0.32 9.75
N GLY A 25 -12.13 0.49 9.97
CA GLY A 25 -12.14 1.56 10.96
C GLY A 25 -13.27 2.58 10.74
N LEU A 26 -13.57 2.90 9.48
CA LEU A 26 -14.69 3.76 9.09
C LEU A 26 -16.06 3.07 9.12
N ASN A 27 -16.13 1.81 9.53
CA ASN A 27 -17.33 0.98 9.57
C ASN A 27 -18.02 0.77 8.21
N VAL A 28 -17.27 0.94 7.11
CA VAL A 28 -17.74 0.61 5.75
C VAL A 28 -17.67 -0.90 5.53
N LEU A 29 -16.60 -1.54 6.02
CA LEU A 29 -16.46 -2.99 6.07
C LEU A 29 -16.74 -3.48 7.50
N GLY A 30 -17.97 -3.95 7.70
CA GLY A 30 -18.48 -4.48 8.98
C GLY A 30 -18.14 -5.95 9.23
N GLY A 31 -18.52 -6.47 10.41
CA GLY A 31 -18.49 -7.90 10.72
C GLY A 31 -17.20 -8.41 11.36
N SER A 32 -16.27 -7.53 11.74
CA SER A 32 -15.06 -7.89 12.48
C SER A 32 -14.89 -7.05 13.75
N ALA A 33 -14.02 -7.48 14.66
CA ALA A 33 -13.63 -6.72 15.85
C ALA A 33 -12.96 -5.37 15.52
N MET A 34 -12.62 -5.13 14.25
CA MET A 34 -11.95 -3.91 13.77
C MET A 34 -12.95 -2.87 13.24
N SER A 35 -14.21 -3.25 13.03
CA SER A 35 -15.24 -2.40 12.44
C SER A 35 -15.67 -1.26 13.37
N GLY A 36 -15.62 -0.01 12.89
CA GLY A 36 -16.01 1.18 13.66
C GLY A 36 -15.03 1.61 14.76
N SER A 37 -13.80 1.10 14.72
CA SER A 37 -12.76 1.43 15.70
C SER A 37 -11.88 2.60 15.23
N PRO A 38 -11.74 3.68 16.04
CA PRO A 38 -10.85 4.81 15.75
C PRO A 38 -9.39 4.38 15.53
N THR A 39 -8.95 3.31 16.19
CA THR A 39 -7.59 2.77 16.03
C THR A 39 -7.33 2.35 14.58
N TRP A 40 -8.23 1.57 13.99
CA TRP A 40 -8.08 1.10 12.61
C TRP A 40 -8.33 2.22 11.59
N ALA A 41 -9.17 3.20 11.93
CA ALA A 41 -9.39 4.39 11.11
C ALA A 41 -8.14 5.28 10.99
N ILE A 42 -7.21 5.20 11.95
CA ILE A 42 -5.92 5.91 11.93
C ILE A 42 -4.81 5.05 11.31
N ILE A 43 -4.71 3.78 11.73
CA ILE A 43 -3.64 2.88 11.25
C ILE A 43 -3.81 2.56 9.76
N GLY A 44 -5.04 2.35 9.30
CA GLY A 44 -5.34 2.01 7.91
C GLY A 44 -4.76 3.03 6.91
N PRO A 45 -5.08 4.34 7.03
CA PRO A 45 -4.53 5.37 6.16
C PRO A 45 -3.00 5.46 6.19
N ILE A 46 -2.38 5.30 7.36
CA ILE A 46 -0.91 5.31 7.49
C ILE A 46 -0.31 4.16 6.67
N VAL A 47 -0.83 2.95 6.83
CA VAL A 47 -0.35 1.75 6.15
C VAL A 47 -0.61 1.85 4.63
N LEU A 48 -1.76 2.40 4.23
CA LEU A 48 -2.10 2.66 2.83
C LEU A 48 -1.08 3.60 2.19
N VAL A 49 -0.76 4.72 2.84
CA VAL A 49 0.24 5.69 2.35
C VAL A 49 1.62 5.04 2.23
N LEU A 50 2.06 4.26 3.22
CA LEU A 50 3.34 3.54 3.14
C LEU A 50 3.38 2.56 1.96
N GLY A 51 2.29 1.85 1.70
CA GLY A 51 2.16 0.97 0.54
C GLY A 51 2.31 1.73 -0.78
N LEU A 52 1.62 2.86 -0.92
CA LEU A 52 1.70 3.72 -2.11
C LEU A 52 3.11 4.28 -2.32
N VAL A 53 3.80 4.69 -1.26
CA VAL A 53 5.19 5.18 -1.31
C VAL A 53 6.12 4.08 -1.83
N LEU A 54 5.98 2.84 -1.35
CA LEU A 54 6.79 1.71 -1.82
C LEU A 54 6.55 1.39 -3.30
N ILE A 55 5.29 1.43 -3.74
CA ILE A 55 4.94 1.27 -5.17
C ILE A 55 5.61 2.39 -5.99
N GLY A 56 5.50 3.64 -5.56
CA GLY A 56 6.11 4.80 -6.22
C GLY A 56 7.63 4.65 -6.35
N ILE A 57 8.31 4.20 -5.30
CA ILE A 57 9.76 3.93 -5.32
C ILE A 57 10.08 2.79 -6.31
N GLY A 58 9.32 1.70 -6.27
CA GLY A 58 9.50 0.56 -7.19
C GLY A 58 9.36 0.96 -8.66
N VAL A 59 8.36 1.78 -8.98
CA VAL A 59 8.10 2.31 -10.33
C VAL A 59 9.19 3.29 -10.75
N ALA A 60 9.55 4.25 -9.89
CA ALA A 60 10.61 5.23 -10.19
C ALA A 60 11.95 4.54 -10.46
N ARG A 61 12.29 3.52 -9.68
CA ARG A 61 13.51 2.73 -9.86
C ARG A 61 13.46 1.88 -11.13
N ALA A 62 12.29 1.42 -11.57
CA ALA A 62 12.13 0.71 -12.85
C ALA A 62 12.32 1.64 -14.04
N ARG A 63 11.83 2.88 -13.95
CA ARG A 63 12.00 3.90 -14.98
C ARG A 63 13.45 4.32 -15.15
N ARG A 64 14.20 4.53 -14.05
CA ARG A 64 15.64 4.87 -14.09
C ARG A 64 16.52 3.78 -14.71
N GLN A 65 16.06 2.53 -14.75
CA GLN A 65 16.78 1.41 -15.38
C GLN A 65 16.55 1.32 -16.89
N ARG A 66 15.78 2.24 -17.49
CA ARG A 66 15.68 2.41 -18.94
C ARG A 66 16.42 3.68 -19.38
N PRO A 67 17.76 3.71 -19.38
CA PRO A 67 18.48 4.61 -20.26
C PRO A 67 18.35 4.08 -21.69
N ASP A 68 17.58 4.78 -22.51
CA ASP A 68 17.64 4.89 -23.97
C ASP A 68 18.13 3.64 -24.73
N ALA A 69 17.18 2.88 -25.29
CA ALA A 69 17.46 1.97 -26.40
C ALA A 69 17.63 2.82 -27.69
N PRO A 70 18.55 2.40 -28.60
CA PRO A 70 19.20 3.26 -29.62
C PRO A 70 18.27 3.94 -30.61
#